data_AF-Q1IJE5-F1
#
_entry.id   AF-Q1IJE5-F1
#
_cell.length_a   1.000
_cell.length_b   1.000
_cell.length_c   1.000
_cell.angle_alpha   90.00
_cell.angle_beta   90.00
_cell.angle_gamma   90.00
#
_symmetry.space_group_name_H-M   'P 1'
#
loop_
_entity.id
_entity.type
_entity.pdbx_description
1 polymer ?
#
loop_
_entity_poly.entity_id
_entity_poly.type
_entity_poly.pdbx_seq_one_letter_code
_entity_poly.pdbx_strand_id
1 'polypeptide(L)'
;MVFSDDKLTATSRKEARISAIVPVRIYGMDANGKPFGANVATLNISRNGVLLSNVDVALNSGDVVGIQKGIAKAKYRVKWFGQKGTPTQGQVGLECMEPARNIFAIEEPAVVIDANEQAGVKRRRGGSGGGEKNERRAAARYKCDMGVQVRMEGSEMNLWSRCTDVSDGGCYVESRSPIKVGSKLNVTFLFSPIT
;
A
#
# COMPACT_ATOMS: atom_id res chain seq x y z
N MET A 1 -52.31 -13.17 18.57
CA MET A 1 -51.35 -12.07 18.29
C MET A 1 -49.96 -12.67 18.40
N VAL A 2 -49.35 -12.99 17.27
CA VAL A 2 -47.97 -13.50 17.19
C VAL A 2 -47.10 -12.35 16.70
N PHE A 3 -46.14 -11.93 17.52
CA PHE A 3 -45.12 -10.97 17.10
C PHE A 3 -44.02 -11.75 16.38
N SER A 4 -43.84 -11.45 15.09
CA SER A 4 -42.77 -11.99 14.26
C SER A 4 -41.43 -11.40 14.72
N ASP A 5 -40.49 -12.28 15.04
CA ASP A 5 -39.07 -11.95 15.21
C ASP A 5 -38.46 -11.62 13.83
N ASP A 6 -38.19 -10.33 13.61
CA ASP A 6 -37.36 -9.87 12.50
C ASP A 6 -35.91 -10.32 12.75
N LYS A 7 -35.50 -11.39 12.08
CA LYS A 7 -34.10 -11.82 12.03
C LYS A 7 -33.26 -10.75 11.33
N LEU A 8 -32.57 -9.95 12.13
CA LEU A 8 -31.38 -9.19 11.73
C LEU A 8 -30.42 -10.11 10.96
N THR A 9 -30.34 -9.92 9.65
CA THR A 9 -29.39 -10.62 8.78
C THR A 9 -27.98 -10.19 9.15
N ALA A 10 -27.30 -10.98 9.99
CA ALA A 10 -25.88 -10.83 10.24
C ALA A 10 -25.13 -11.06 8.91
N THR A 11 -24.60 -9.98 8.32
CA THR A 11 -23.68 -10.06 7.18
C THR A 11 -22.43 -10.84 7.60
N SER A 12 -22.41 -12.12 7.27
CA SER A 12 -21.24 -12.99 7.44
C SER A 12 -20.08 -12.44 6.61
N ARG A 13 -18.98 -12.12 7.30
CA ARG A 13 -17.79 -11.50 6.69
C ARG A 13 -17.01 -12.57 5.93
N LYS A 14 -16.85 -12.38 4.61
CA LYS A 14 -16.31 -13.40 3.69
C LYS A 14 -14.81 -13.69 3.84
N GLU A 15 -14.03 -12.88 4.56
CA GLU A 15 -12.56 -13.00 4.63
C GLU A 15 -11.96 -12.58 5.98
N ALA A 16 -10.87 -13.24 6.36
CA ALA A 16 -10.00 -12.82 7.45
C ALA A 16 -9.29 -11.50 7.10
N ARG A 17 -9.20 -10.58 8.06
CA ARG A 17 -8.52 -9.30 7.92
C ARG A 17 -7.30 -9.27 8.81
N ILE A 18 -6.17 -8.85 8.25
CA ILE A 18 -4.95 -8.61 9.01
C ILE A 18 -5.04 -7.18 9.55
N SER A 19 -5.00 -7.02 10.87
CA SER A 19 -4.84 -5.70 11.49
C SER A 19 -3.38 -5.28 11.34
N ALA A 20 -3.12 -4.32 10.45
CA ALA A 20 -1.78 -3.84 10.13
C ALA A 20 -1.82 -2.34 9.86
N ILE A 21 -0.86 -1.62 10.43
CA ILE A 21 -0.66 -0.17 10.21
C ILE A 21 0.41 -0.01 9.13
N VAL A 22 -0.04 0.20 7.90
CA VAL A 22 0.81 0.41 6.73
C VAL A 22 0.52 1.80 6.18
N PRO A 23 1.50 2.72 6.13
CA PRO A 23 1.34 4.00 5.46
C PRO A 23 1.16 3.80 3.96
N VAL A 24 0.16 4.47 3.41
CA VAL A 24 -0.15 4.45 1.99
C VAL A 24 -0.50 5.86 1.52
N ARG A 25 -0.44 6.08 0.22
CA ARG A 25 -1.01 7.29 -0.39
C ARG A 25 -2.36 6.97 -1.01
N ILE A 26 -3.35 7.80 -0.72
CA ILE A 26 -4.60 7.85 -1.47
C ILE A 26 -4.58 9.03 -2.46
N TYR A 27 -5.20 8.86 -3.62
CA TYR A 27 -5.32 9.92 -4.62
C TYR A 27 -6.54 9.71 -5.53
N GLY A 28 -7.05 10.78 -6.10
CA GLY A 28 -8.24 10.74 -6.96
C GLY A 28 -8.89 12.11 -7.09
N MET A 29 -10.19 12.12 -7.37
CA MET A 29 -11.05 13.29 -7.26
C MET A 29 -11.84 13.19 -5.95
N ASP A 30 -11.95 14.29 -5.22
CA ASP A 30 -12.79 14.37 -4.03
C ASP A 30 -14.28 14.52 -4.41
N ALA A 31 -15.15 14.56 -3.40
CA ALA A 31 -16.60 14.72 -3.58
C ALA A 31 -17.01 16.01 -4.32
N ASN A 32 -16.13 17.01 -4.37
CA ASN A 32 -16.34 18.28 -5.07
C ASN A 32 -15.71 18.28 -6.47
N GLY A 33 -15.13 17.17 -6.92
CA GLY A 33 -14.42 17.04 -8.19
C GLY A 33 -13.00 17.61 -8.19
N LYS A 34 -12.44 17.96 -7.03
CA LYS A 34 -11.08 18.49 -6.92
C LYS A 34 -10.06 17.34 -6.85
N PRO A 35 -8.96 17.39 -7.61
CA PRO A 35 -7.90 16.40 -7.50
C PRO A 35 -7.23 16.48 -6.13
N PHE A 36 -7.01 15.33 -5.50
CA PHE A 36 -6.33 15.23 -4.21
C PHE A 36 -5.25 14.15 -4.21
N GLY A 37 -4.34 14.26 -3.25
CA GLY A 37 -3.46 13.17 -2.86
C GLY A 37 -2.99 13.35 -1.43
N ALA A 38 -3.23 12.35 -0.58
CA ALA A 38 -2.96 12.40 0.85
C ALA A 38 -2.24 11.13 1.33
N ASN A 39 -1.40 11.28 2.35
CA ASN A 39 -0.77 10.16 3.03
C ASN A 39 -1.65 9.76 4.21
N VAL A 40 -1.98 8.47 4.29
CA VAL A 40 -2.90 7.89 5.28
C VAL A 40 -2.34 6.55 5.76
N ALA A 41 -2.98 5.92 6.73
CA ALA A 41 -2.58 4.61 7.23
C ALA A 41 -3.71 3.60 7.10
N THR A 42 -3.34 2.33 6.92
CA THR A 42 -4.30 1.23 7.07
C THR A 42 -4.56 0.94 8.55
N LEU A 43 -5.75 0.45 8.87
CA LEU A 43 -6.11 -0.14 10.16
C LEU A 43 -6.28 -1.66 10.04
N ASN A 44 -6.91 -2.10 8.95
CA ASN A 44 -6.99 -3.51 8.59
C ASN A 44 -6.98 -3.68 7.07
N ILE A 45 -6.52 -4.84 6.62
CA ILE A 45 -6.30 -5.15 5.21
C ILE A 45 -6.83 -6.57 4.95
N SER A 46 -7.55 -6.75 3.85
CA SER A 46 -7.79 -8.05 3.22
C SER A 46 -7.47 -7.97 1.74
N ARG A 47 -7.58 -9.10 1.03
CA ARG A 47 -7.41 -9.14 -0.42
C ARG A 47 -8.41 -8.22 -1.14
N ASN A 48 -9.66 -8.25 -0.68
CA ASN A 48 -10.76 -7.55 -1.31
C ASN A 48 -11.08 -6.20 -0.67
N GLY A 49 -10.34 -5.75 0.34
CA GLY A 49 -10.63 -4.45 0.93
C GLY A 49 -9.60 -3.96 1.92
N VAL A 50 -9.76 -2.70 2.32
CA VAL A 50 -8.90 -2.06 3.30
C VAL A 50 -9.71 -1.06 4.11
N LEU A 51 -9.39 -0.96 5.40
CA LEU A 51 -9.85 0.12 6.26
C LEU A 51 -8.71 1.11 6.41
N LEU A 52 -8.96 2.37 6.07
CA LEU A 52 -8.00 3.46 6.24
C LEU A 52 -8.37 4.30 7.47
N SER A 53 -7.38 4.98 8.04
CA SER A 53 -7.52 6.04 9.05
C SER A 53 -6.86 7.34 8.58
N ASN A 54 -7.17 8.44 9.28
CA ASN A 54 -6.63 9.78 9.00
C ASN A 54 -6.96 10.29 7.59
N VAL A 55 -8.12 9.90 7.06
CA VAL A 55 -8.63 10.42 5.80
C VAL A 55 -9.37 11.74 6.06
N ASP A 56 -8.69 12.85 5.78
CA ASP A 56 -9.27 14.21 5.83
C ASP A 56 -9.54 14.74 4.41
N VAL A 57 -10.28 13.94 3.65
CA VAL A 57 -10.72 14.26 2.28
C VAL A 57 -12.20 13.97 2.20
N ALA A 58 -12.97 14.89 1.63
CA ALA A 58 -14.39 14.68 1.39
C ALA A 58 -14.57 13.61 0.30
N LEU A 59 -15.12 12.45 0.66
CA LEU A 59 -15.41 11.34 -0.24
C LEU A 59 -16.86 10.91 -0.07
N ASN A 60 -17.48 10.45 -1.16
CA ASN A 60 -18.81 9.85 -1.16
C ASN A 60 -18.74 8.33 -1.27
N SER A 61 -19.78 7.65 -0.79
CA SER A 61 -19.97 6.23 -1.07
C SER A 61 -20.05 5.99 -2.58
N GLY A 62 -19.28 5.02 -3.07
CA GLY A 62 -19.18 4.71 -4.51
C GLY A 62 -18.02 5.38 -5.23
N ASP A 63 -17.39 6.41 -4.65
CA ASP A 63 -16.21 7.06 -5.25
C ASP A 63 -15.09 6.05 -5.46
N VAL A 64 -14.34 6.22 -6.56
CA VAL A 64 -13.18 5.38 -6.87
C VAL A 64 -11.90 6.17 -6.62
N VAL A 65 -11.08 5.65 -5.73
CA VAL A 65 -9.77 6.22 -5.36
C VAL A 65 -8.65 5.26 -5.76
N GLY A 66 -7.47 5.81 -6.05
CA GLY A 66 -6.25 5.04 -6.15
C GLY A 66 -5.57 4.94 -4.79
N ILE A 67 -5.13 3.73 -4.42
CA ILE A 67 -4.22 3.51 -3.29
C ILE A 67 -2.86 3.14 -3.84
N GLN A 68 -1.81 3.76 -3.28
CA GLN A 68 -0.42 3.48 -3.60
C GLN A 68 0.35 3.05 -2.34
N LYS A 69 0.96 1.87 -2.40
CA LYS A 69 1.95 1.38 -1.43
C LYS A 69 3.28 1.23 -2.15
N GLY A 70 4.28 2.06 -1.82
CA GLY A 70 5.52 2.12 -2.59
C GLY A 70 5.25 2.50 -4.05
N ILE A 71 5.62 1.62 -5.00
CA ILE A 71 5.30 1.78 -6.43
C ILE A 71 4.04 1.04 -6.87
N ALA A 72 3.53 0.13 -6.05
CA ALA A 72 2.35 -0.65 -6.33
C ALA A 72 1.10 0.21 -6.16
N LYS A 73 0.18 0.10 -7.12
CA LYS A 73 -1.04 0.92 -7.18
C LYS A 73 -2.22 0.03 -7.51
N ALA A 74 -3.35 0.24 -6.83
CA ALA A 74 -4.62 -0.39 -7.20
C ALA A 74 -5.81 0.54 -6.97
N LYS A 75 -6.89 0.32 -7.72
CA LYS A 75 -8.16 1.04 -7.58
C LYS A 75 -9.04 0.44 -6.50
N TYR A 76 -9.65 1.30 -5.71
CA TYR A 76 -10.56 0.95 -4.63
C TYR A 76 -11.82 1.80 -4.68
N ARG A 77 -12.96 1.19 -4.34
CA ARG A 77 -14.25 1.86 -4.23
C ARG A 77 -14.60 2.14 -2.78
N VAL A 78 -15.09 3.34 -2.48
CA VAL A 78 -15.61 3.70 -1.16
C VAL A 78 -16.89 2.93 -0.86
N LYS A 79 -16.91 2.17 0.25
CA LYS A 79 -18.10 1.45 0.73
C LYS A 79 -18.70 2.09 1.98
N TRP A 80 -17.87 2.72 2.80
CA TRP A 80 -18.29 3.34 4.06
C TRP A 80 -17.27 4.38 4.53
N PHE A 81 -17.73 5.39 5.25
CA PHE A 81 -16.90 6.39 5.94
C PHE A 81 -17.43 6.61 7.36
N GLY A 82 -16.52 6.84 8.29
CA GLY A 82 -16.88 7.17 9.66
C GLY A 82 -17.43 8.58 9.80
N GLN A 83 -18.38 8.74 10.71
CA GLN A 83 -19.09 10.00 10.89
C GLN A 83 -18.24 11.01 11.67
N LYS A 84 -18.46 12.31 11.41
CA LYS A 84 -17.82 13.38 12.18
C LYS A 84 -18.30 13.34 13.62
N GLY A 85 -17.38 13.49 14.58
CA GLY A 85 -17.67 13.44 16.01
C GLY A 85 -17.77 12.02 16.61
N THR A 86 -17.51 10.97 15.83
CA THR A 86 -17.45 9.59 16.33
C THR A 86 -16.00 9.09 16.43
N PRO A 87 -15.73 8.00 17.18
CA PRO A 87 -14.40 7.36 17.20
C PRO A 87 -13.93 6.86 15.83
N THR A 88 -14.86 6.73 14.88
CA THR A 88 -14.58 6.31 13.51
C THR A 88 -14.33 7.48 12.56
N GLN A 89 -14.41 8.73 13.03
CA GLN A 89 -14.12 9.90 12.22
C GLN A 89 -12.78 9.75 11.48
N GLY A 90 -12.78 10.08 10.19
CA GLY A 90 -11.60 9.97 9.32
C GLY A 90 -11.24 8.52 8.95
N GLN A 91 -12.04 7.53 9.33
CA GLN A 91 -11.90 6.16 8.83
C GLN A 91 -12.72 5.95 7.55
N VAL A 92 -12.17 5.22 6.59
CA VAL A 92 -12.84 4.91 5.33
C VAL A 92 -12.64 3.43 4.98
N GLY A 93 -13.76 2.73 4.79
CA GLY A 93 -13.81 1.36 4.35
C GLY A 93 -13.88 1.28 2.84
N LEU A 94 -12.91 0.59 2.24
CA LEU A 94 -12.72 0.51 0.80
C LEU A 94 -12.77 -0.95 0.31
N GLU A 95 -13.35 -1.14 -0.87
CA GLU A 95 -13.38 -2.42 -1.60
C GLU A 95 -12.39 -2.38 -2.76
N CYS A 96 -11.54 -3.40 -2.88
CA CYS A 96 -10.56 -3.52 -3.95
C CYS A 96 -11.25 -3.83 -5.28
N MET A 97 -10.91 -3.09 -6.33
CA MET A 97 -11.41 -3.34 -7.69
C MET A 97 -10.41 -4.12 -8.54
N GLU A 98 -9.17 -4.28 -8.07
CA GLU A 98 -8.06 -4.92 -8.80
C GLU A 98 -7.33 -5.96 -7.91
N PRO A 99 -8.02 -6.99 -7.38
CA PRO A 99 -7.46 -7.91 -6.38
C PRO A 99 -6.22 -8.67 -6.88
N ALA A 100 -6.11 -8.91 -8.20
CA ALA A 100 -4.94 -9.54 -8.82
C ALA A 100 -3.63 -8.74 -8.64
N ARG A 101 -3.69 -7.43 -8.35
CA ARG A 101 -2.49 -6.61 -8.10
C ARG A 101 -1.86 -6.86 -6.74
N ASN A 102 -2.64 -7.36 -5.77
CA ASN A 102 -2.23 -7.69 -4.41
C ASN A 102 -1.18 -6.71 -3.83
N ILE A 103 -1.49 -5.40 -3.82
CA ILE A 103 -0.52 -4.36 -3.46
C ILE A 103 -0.01 -4.47 -2.02
N PHE A 104 -0.71 -5.23 -1.17
CA PHE A 104 -0.34 -5.49 0.22
C PHE A 104 0.37 -6.84 0.42
N ALA A 105 0.56 -7.63 -0.63
CA ALA A 105 1.19 -8.96 -0.60
C ALA A 105 0.54 -9.92 0.43
N ILE A 106 -0.80 -9.90 0.51
CA ILE A 106 -1.54 -10.84 1.37
C ILE A 106 -1.51 -12.20 0.68
N GLU A 107 -0.84 -13.16 1.32
CA GLU A 107 -0.77 -14.54 0.86
C GLU A 107 -2.18 -15.16 0.85
N GLU A 108 -2.48 -15.93 -0.20
CA GLU A 108 -3.66 -16.77 -0.23
C GLU A 108 -3.45 -17.94 0.74
N PRO A 109 -4.47 -18.34 1.54
CA PRO A 109 -4.46 -19.72 2.02
C PRO A 109 -4.44 -20.61 0.79
N ALA A 110 -3.40 -21.43 0.65
CA ALA A 110 -3.31 -22.39 -0.44
C ALA A 110 -4.62 -23.18 -0.50
N VAL A 111 -5.29 -23.14 -1.66
CA VAL A 111 -6.45 -24.01 -1.90
C VAL A 111 -5.90 -25.44 -1.88
N VAL A 112 -6.12 -26.16 -0.78
CA VAL A 112 -5.87 -27.59 -0.70
C VAL A 112 -6.92 -28.28 -1.57
N ILE A 113 -6.54 -28.55 -2.81
CA ILE A 113 -7.28 -29.40 -3.74
C ILE A 113 -6.72 -30.81 -3.55
N ASP A 114 -7.44 -31.66 -2.82
CA ASP A 114 -7.10 -33.08 -2.70
C ASP A 114 -7.52 -33.82 -3.98
N ALA A 115 -6.55 -34.13 -4.85
CA ALA A 115 -6.55 -35.31 -5.74
C ALA A 115 -5.23 -35.40 -6.57
N ASN A 116 -4.31 -36.23 -6.08
CA ASN A 116 -3.41 -37.16 -6.78
C ASN A 116 -2.77 -36.79 -8.17
N GLU A 117 -1.47 -36.45 -8.09
CA GLU A 117 -0.30 -36.95 -8.87
C GLU A 117 -0.27 -36.97 -10.42
N GLN A 118 0.62 -36.16 -11.04
CA GLN A 118 1.93 -36.63 -11.54
C GLN A 118 2.75 -35.55 -12.30
N ALA A 119 4.01 -35.44 -11.87
CA ALA A 119 5.24 -35.20 -12.63
C ALA A 119 5.49 -33.89 -13.42
N GLY A 120 6.32 -33.03 -12.82
CA GLY A 120 7.69 -32.80 -13.33
C GLY A 120 7.92 -31.63 -14.30
N VAL A 121 8.68 -30.61 -13.86
CA VAL A 121 9.91 -30.13 -14.54
C VAL A 121 10.80 -29.43 -13.50
N LYS A 122 12.00 -29.97 -13.28
CA LYS A 122 13.12 -29.32 -12.58
C LYS A 122 13.63 -28.14 -13.41
N ARG A 123 13.73 -26.96 -12.82
CA ARG A 123 14.69 -25.92 -13.26
C ARG A 123 15.48 -25.35 -12.09
N ARG A 124 16.71 -25.83 -11.98
CA ARG A 124 17.79 -25.21 -11.19
C ARG A 124 18.23 -23.93 -11.88
N ARG A 125 18.17 -22.81 -11.17
CA ARG A 125 19.09 -21.67 -11.24
C ARG A 125 19.16 -21.14 -9.80
N GLY A 126 20.24 -21.29 -9.02
CA GLY A 126 21.64 -21.21 -9.41
C GLY A 126 22.05 -19.74 -9.34
N GLY A 127 22.41 -19.28 -8.15
CA GLY A 127 22.82 -17.90 -7.88
C GLY A 127 23.20 -17.65 -6.42
N SER A 128 23.94 -18.58 -5.81
CA SER A 128 24.83 -18.22 -4.70
C SER A 128 26.10 -17.66 -5.33
N GLY A 129 26.44 -16.43 -5.00
CA GLY A 129 27.60 -15.72 -5.53
C GLY A 129 28.14 -14.78 -4.46
N GLY A 130 28.91 -15.33 -3.54
CA GLY A 130 29.74 -14.57 -2.62
C GLY A 130 30.73 -13.69 -3.36
N GLY A 131 31.05 -12.55 -2.75
CA GLY A 131 31.97 -11.57 -3.27
C GLY A 131 32.45 -10.59 -2.20
N GLU A 132 32.77 -11.07 -0.99
CA GLU A 132 33.65 -10.37 -0.06
C GLU A 132 35.07 -10.37 -0.63
N LYS A 133 35.36 -9.51 -1.62
CA LYS A 133 36.73 -9.03 -1.88
C LYS A 133 36.65 -7.58 -2.37
N ASN A 134 36.90 -6.68 -1.43
CA ASN A 134 37.06 -5.22 -1.59
C ASN A 134 35.75 -4.42 -1.73
N GLU A 135 34.95 -4.38 -0.65
CA GLU A 135 33.89 -3.38 -0.48
C GLU A 135 34.54 -1.98 -0.44
N ARG A 136 34.53 -1.28 -1.58
CA ARG A 136 35.07 0.09 -1.70
C ARG A 136 34.17 1.15 -1.04
N ARG A 137 32.98 0.76 -0.56
CA ARG A 137 32.02 1.68 0.05
C ARG A 137 32.34 1.83 1.54
N ALA A 138 32.44 3.07 1.99
CA ALA A 138 32.75 3.38 3.38
C ALA A 138 31.61 3.03 4.36
N ALA A 139 30.36 2.93 3.88
CA ALA A 139 29.17 2.66 4.71
C ALA A 139 28.35 1.50 4.15
N ALA A 140 27.85 0.63 5.05
CA ALA A 140 26.95 -0.46 4.72
C ALA A 140 25.61 0.07 4.18
N ARG A 141 25.04 -0.63 3.18
CA ARG A 141 23.73 -0.34 2.60
C ARG A 141 22.73 -1.42 2.99
N TYR A 142 21.66 -1.03 3.66
CA TYR A 142 20.56 -1.89 4.07
C TYR A 142 19.51 -1.93 2.96
N LYS A 143 19.21 -3.13 2.47
CA LYS A 143 18.18 -3.34 1.46
C LYS A 143 16.81 -3.04 2.06
N CYS A 144 15.99 -2.34 1.29
CA CYS A 144 14.63 -1.96 1.68
C CYS A 144 13.74 -1.87 0.43
N ASP A 145 12.43 -1.84 0.63
CA ASP A 145 11.46 -1.56 -0.43
C ASP A 145 10.47 -0.52 0.10
N MET A 146 10.91 0.74 0.10
CA MET A 146 10.16 1.84 0.70
C MET A 146 9.61 2.80 -0.35
N GLY A 147 8.42 3.31 -0.11
CA GLY A 147 7.88 4.44 -0.86
C GLY A 147 8.54 5.74 -0.41
N VAL A 148 8.97 6.54 -1.38
CA VAL A 148 9.62 7.83 -1.14
C VAL A 148 8.93 8.91 -1.95
N GLN A 149 8.60 10.01 -1.28
CA GLN A 149 8.19 11.24 -1.93
C GLN A 149 9.43 12.07 -2.20
N VAL A 150 9.62 12.44 -3.46
CA VAL A 150 10.68 13.34 -3.93
C VAL A 150 10.03 14.62 -4.40
N ARG A 151 10.48 15.75 -3.87
CA ARG A 151 10.09 17.09 -4.32
C ARG A 151 11.34 17.86 -4.69
N MET A 152 11.37 18.42 -5.90
CA MET A 152 12.43 19.34 -6.30
C MET A 152 12.24 20.69 -5.62
N GLU A 153 13.32 21.31 -5.15
CA GLU A 153 13.26 22.66 -4.59
C GLU A 153 12.69 23.64 -5.64
N GLY A 154 11.71 24.45 -5.23
CA GLY A 154 10.97 25.36 -6.14
C GLY A 154 9.85 24.70 -6.96
N SER A 155 9.59 23.40 -6.81
CA SER A 155 8.48 22.69 -7.45
C SER A 155 7.41 22.27 -6.46
N GLU A 156 6.15 22.54 -6.80
CA GLU A 156 4.98 22.00 -6.09
C GLU A 156 4.70 20.53 -6.47
N MET A 157 5.35 20.01 -7.51
CA MET A 157 5.13 18.65 -7.96
C MET A 157 5.83 17.64 -7.05
N ASN A 158 5.06 16.65 -6.61
CA ASN A 158 5.56 15.53 -5.82
C ASN A 158 5.73 14.29 -6.72
N LEU A 159 6.96 13.82 -6.85
CA LEU A 159 7.28 12.57 -7.52
C LEU A 159 7.32 11.44 -6.49
N TRP A 160 6.53 10.39 -6.71
CA TRP A 160 6.62 9.19 -5.89
C TRP A 160 7.51 8.15 -6.53
N SER A 161 8.45 7.62 -5.75
CA SER A 161 9.38 6.61 -6.20
C SER A 161 9.72 5.57 -5.13
N ARG A 162 10.58 4.63 -5.51
CA ARG A 162 11.04 3.52 -4.67
C ARG A 162 12.43 3.80 -4.15
N CYS A 163 12.65 3.55 -2.86
CA CYS A 163 13.98 3.42 -2.30
C CYS A 163 14.32 1.94 -2.11
N THR A 164 15.41 1.50 -2.73
CA THR A 164 15.83 0.08 -2.71
C THR A 164 16.91 -0.22 -1.69
N ASP A 165 17.66 0.81 -1.29
CA ASP A 165 18.66 0.71 -0.24
C ASP A 165 18.96 2.06 0.40
N VAL A 166 19.27 2.01 1.69
CA VAL A 166 19.66 3.15 2.52
C VAL A 166 21.00 2.87 3.20
N SER A 167 21.77 3.92 3.42
CA SER A 167 23.03 3.93 4.17
C SER A 167 23.15 5.26 4.90
N ASP A 168 24.13 5.34 5.80
CA ASP A 168 24.49 6.59 6.48
C ASP A 168 24.85 7.72 5.48
N GLY A 169 25.46 7.35 4.35
CA GLY A 169 25.82 8.28 3.28
C GLY A 169 24.70 8.60 2.28
N GLY A 170 23.46 8.15 2.52
CA GLY A 170 22.32 8.41 1.66
C GLY A 170 21.62 7.14 1.15
N CYS A 171 20.70 7.32 0.20
CA CYS A 171 19.82 6.28 -0.30
C CYS A 171 19.81 6.20 -1.83
N TYR A 172 19.43 5.04 -2.37
CA TYR A 172 19.12 4.90 -3.79
C TYR A 172 17.61 5.07 -3.99
N VAL A 173 17.22 6.14 -4.69
CA VAL A 173 15.83 6.38 -5.10
C VAL A 173 15.75 6.21 -6.61
N GLU A 174 14.86 5.33 -7.08
CA GLU A 174 14.58 5.18 -8.51
C GLU A 174 14.05 6.51 -9.07
N SER A 175 14.32 6.86 -10.32
CA SER A 175 13.67 8.01 -10.96
C SER A 175 13.14 7.61 -12.32
N ARG A 176 11.91 8.05 -12.64
CA ARG A 176 11.28 7.79 -13.93
C ARG A 176 11.68 8.80 -15.01
N SER A 177 12.23 9.95 -14.59
CA SER A 177 12.79 10.97 -15.45
C SER A 177 14.16 11.40 -14.95
N PRO A 178 15.12 11.73 -15.84
CA PRO A 178 16.42 12.23 -15.42
C PRO A 178 16.28 13.51 -14.58
N ILE A 179 16.87 13.50 -13.39
CA ILE A 179 17.01 14.69 -12.54
C ILE A 179 18.44 15.20 -12.70
N LYS A 180 18.61 16.51 -12.90
CA LYS A 180 19.94 17.10 -13.10
C LYS A 180 20.81 16.91 -11.85
N VAL A 181 22.07 16.54 -12.03
CA VAL A 181 23.06 16.46 -10.94
C VAL A 181 23.18 17.82 -10.27
N GLY A 182 23.24 17.84 -8.93
CA GLY A 182 23.26 19.05 -8.13
C GLY A 182 21.88 19.64 -7.79
N SER A 183 20.79 19.04 -8.30
CA SER A 183 19.43 19.45 -7.89
C SER A 183 19.21 19.16 -6.42
N LYS A 184 18.70 20.15 -5.67
CA LYS A 184 18.28 19.99 -4.29
C LYS A 184 16.89 19.35 -4.24
N LEU A 185 16.77 18.28 -3.47
CA LEU A 185 15.55 17.48 -3.34
C LEU A 185 15.14 17.39 -1.87
N ASN A 186 13.86 17.57 -1.61
CA ASN A 186 13.23 17.14 -0.38
C ASN A 186 12.77 15.69 -0.55
N VAL A 187 13.32 14.80 0.28
CA VAL A 187 13.09 13.36 0.22
C VAL A 187 12.38 12.94 1.50
N THR A 188 11.12 12.51 1.38
CA THR A 188 10.32 12.03 2.51
C THR A 188 10.09 10.54 2.38
N PHE A 189 10.61 9.78 3.33
CA PHE A 189 10.42 8.33 3.41
C PHE A 189 9.12 8.02 4.14
N LEU A 190 8.33 7.11 3.57
CA LEU A 190 7.17 6.53 4.25
C LEU A 190 7.61 5.23 4.91
N PHE A 191 7.82 5.28 6.22
CA PHE A 191 8.15 4.10 7.03
C PHE A 191 6.88 3.49 7.60
N SER A 192 6.64 2.21 7.33
CA SER A 192 5.83 1.40 8.23
C SER A 192 6.67 1.08 9.46
N PRO A 193 6.20 1.32 10.69
CA PRO A 193 6.86 0.77 11.86
C PRO A 193 6.90 -0.75 11.74
N ILE A 194 8.07 -1.33 12.02
CA ILE A 194 8.23 -2.77 12.18
C ILE A 194 7.66 -3.07 13.58
N THR A 195 6.59 -3.87 13.64
CA THR A 195 6.05 -4.39 14.91
C THR A 195 6.74 -5.70 15.25
#